data_AF-A0A935DML2-F1
#
_entry.id   AF-A0A935DML2-F1
#
_cell.length_a   1.000
_cell.length_b   1.000
_cell.length_c   1.000
_cell.angle_alpha   90.00
_cell.angle_beta   90.00
_cell.angle_gamma   90.00
#
_symmetry.space_group_name_H-M   'P 1'
#
loop_
_entity.id
_entity.type
_entity.pdbx_description
1 polymer ?
#
loop_
_entity_poly.entity_id
_entity_poly.type
_entity_poly.pdbx_seq_one_letter_code
_entity_poly.pdbx_strand_id
1 'polypeptide(L)'
;MYFDGLTTTASHVVLGGSAMVSVQPAKFLRFTLGAAFAWTSPHTITNTDACNPGQTVQTDHPEYRGGCQGNSSPDPTHRPVIDSAGGRFRSTNDITWDFYAAIALTPRIW
;
A
#
# COMPACT_ATOMS: atom_id res chain seq x y z
N MET A 1 2.64 -0.66 -24.84
CA MET A 1 1.47 -0.66 -23.94
C MET A 1 1.81 0.23 -22.76
N TYR A 2 1.04 1.28 -22.56
CA TYR A 2 1.18 2.18 -21.41
C TYR A 2 0.23 1.66 -20.33
N PHE A 3 0.74 1.49 -19.11
CA PHE A 3 -0.04 1.05 -17.96
C PHE A 3 -0.28 2.27 -17.08
N ASP A 4 -1.51 2.82 -17.07
CA ASP A 4 -1.93 3.75 -16.01
C ASP A 4 -2.25 2.96 -14.75
N GLY A 5 -1.17 2.51 -14.10
CA GLY A 5 -1.21 1.77 -12.85
C GLY A 5 -1.29 2.73 -11.68
N LEU A 6 -2.33 2.58 -10.84
CA LEU A 6 -2.35 3.07 -9.45
C LEU A 6 -2.07 4.58 -9.31
N THR A 7 -3.01 5.42 -9.76
CA THR A 7 -2.89 6.88 -9.68
C THR A 7 -2.82 7.42 -8.25
N THR A 8 -3.43 6.75 -7.25
CA THR A 8 -3.27 7.15 -5.83
C THR A 8 -3.46 5.99 -4.83
N THR A 9 -2.49 5.82 -3.92
CA THR A 9 -2.71 5.09 -2.66
C THR A 9 -3.35 6.07 -1.66
N ALA A 10 -4.66 5.94 -1.45
CA ALA A 10 -5.38 6.78 -0.52
C ALA A 10 -5.75 5.96 0.71
N SER A 11 -5.29 6.44 1.86
CA SER A 11 -5.42 5.84 3.21
C SER A 11 -4.59 4.58 3.47
N HIS A 12 -3.68 4.73 4.42
CA HIS A 12 -2.80 3.70 4.97
C HIS A 12 -3.05 3.65 6.48
N VAL A 13 -3.55 2.52 6.98
CA VAL A 13 -3.71 2.28 8.42
C VAL A 13 -2.60 1.34 8.87
N VAL A 14 -1.82 1.79 9.86
CA VAL A 14 -0.84 0.98 10.59
C VAL A 14 -1.30 0.89 12.02
N LEU A 15 -1.60 -0.31 12.48
CA LEU A 15 -1.91 -0.61 13.86
C LEU A 15 -0.88 -1.59 14.38
N GLY A 16 -0.22 -1.24 15.48
CA GLY A 16 0.82 -2.07 16.05
C GLY A 16 0.79 -2.04 17.57
N GLY A 17 1.18 -3.15 18.18
CA GLY A 17 1.28 -3.30 19.62
C GLY A 17 2.37 -4.30 19.98
N SER A 18 2.99 -4.11 21.14
CA SER A 18 3.92 -5.10 21.68
C SER A 18 3.65 -5.31 23.15
N ALA A 19 3.81 -6.56 23.59
CA ALA A 19 3.73 -6.95 24.98
C ALA A 19 4.99 -7.74 25.32
N MET A 20 5.60 -7.43 26.47
CA MET A 20 6.76 -8.16 26.97
C MET A 20 6.61 -8.47 28.45
N VAL A 21 7.07 -9.65 28.83
CA VAL A 21 7.20 -10.10 30.21
C VAL A 21 8.65 -10.45 30.45
N SER A 22 9.23 -9.88 31.51
CA SER A 22 10.59 -10.18 31.93
C SER A 22 10.59 -10.68 33.36
N VAL A 23 11.20 -11.84 33.59
CA VAL A 23 11.36 -12.43 34.92
C VAL A 23 12.85 -12.61 35.21
N GLN A 24 13.28 -12.17 36.38
CA GLN A 24 14.66 -12.30 36.85
C GLN A 24 14.68 -13.19 38.10
N PRO A 25 14.72 -14.53 37.95
CA PRO A 25 14.68 -15.45 39.09
C PRO A 25 15.98 -15.47 39.91
N ALA A 26 17.10 -15.07 39.30
CA ALA A 26 18.39 -14.96 39.99
C ALA A 26 19.10 -13.67 39.60
N LYS A 27 20.02 -13.21 40.45
CA LYS A 27 20.77 -11.95 40.27
C LYS A 27 21.47 -11.85 38.91
N PHE A 28 21.83 -12.98 38.31
CA PHE A 28 22.59 -13.06 37.05
C PHE A 28 21.81 -13.66 35.88
N LEU A 29 20.53 -14.00 36.06
CA LEU A 29 19.73 -14.68 35.06
C LEU A 29 18.43 -13.91 34.84
N ARG A 30 18.25 -13.39 33.63
CA ARG A 30 17.00 -12.74 33.21
C ARG A 30 16.43 -13.45 31.99
N PHE A 31 15.17 -13.80 32.08
CA PHE A 31 14.36 -14.29 30.97
C PHE A 31 13.46 -13.18 30.49
N THR A 32 13.42 -12.97 29.18
CA THR A 32 12.52 -12.03 28.53
C THR A 32 11.75 -12.77 27.46
N LEU A 33 10.42 -12.69 27.51
CA LEU A 33 9.53 -13.19 26.49
C LEU A 33 8.70 -12.02 25.99
N GLY A 34 8.61 -11.84 24.68
CA GLY A 34 7.82 -10.78 24.08
C GLY A 34 7.12 -11.23 22.82
N ALA A 35 6.04 -10.53 22.53
CA ALA A 35 5.32 -10.64 21.28
C ALA A 35 5.05 -9.24 20.74
N ALA A 36 5.14 -9.08 19.43
CA ALA A 36 4.71 -7.90 18.72
C ALA A 36 3.71 -8.28 17.64
N PHE A 37 2.77 -7.38 17.42
CA PHE A 37 1.74 -7.47 16.40
C PHE A 37 1.79 -6.21 15.56
N ALA A 38 1.74 -6.38 14.24
CA ALA A 38 1.55 -5.29 13.30
C ALA A 38 0.49 -5.69 12.27
N TRP A 39 -0.46 -4.80 12.06
CA TRP A 39 -1.45 -4.90 10.99
C TRP A 39 -1.36 -3.66 10.12
N THR A 40 -1.12 -3.90 8.83
CA THR A 40 -1.04 -2.86 7.82
C THR A 40 -2.10 -3.11 6.77
N SER A 41 -2.92 -2.08 6.50
CA SER A 41 -4.00 -2.14 5.53
C SER A 41 -3.86 -1.00 4.50
N PRO A 42 -3.09 -1.21 3.42
CA PRO A 42 -3.08 -0.29 2.28
C PRO A 42 -4.35 -0.41 1.44
N HIS A 43 -4.92 0.74 1.09
CA HIS A 43 -5.99 0.87 0.11
C HIS A 43 -5.51 1.63 -1.11
N THR A 44 -5.77 1.08 -2.29
CA THR A 44 -5.42 1.71 -3.56
C THR A 44 -6.67 1.98 -4.36
N ILE A 45 -6.77 3.22 -4.85
CA ILE A 45 -7.83 3.66 -5.76
C ILE A 45 -7.17 3.90 -7.12
N THR A 46 -7.66 3.22 -8.14
CA THR A 46 -7.24 3.45 -9.53
C THR A 46 -8.32 4.22 -10.25
N ASN A 47 -7.97 5.42 -10.71
CA ASN A 47 -8.76 6.17 -11.68
C ASN A 47 -8.02 6.13 -13.02
N THR A 48 -8.76 5.89 -14.09
CA THR A 48 -8.27 6.02 -15.47
C THR A 48 -8.99 7.21 -16.07
N ASP A 49 -8.25 8.20 -16.57
CA ASP A 49 -8.86 9.38 -17.17
C ASP A 49 -9.49 9.06 -18.54
N ALA A 50 -10.61 9.69 -18.86
CA ALA A 50 -11.31 9.45 -20.13
C ALA A 50 -10.51 9.91 -21.36
N CYS A 51 -9.51 10.77 -21.16
CA CYS A 51 -8.69 11.36 -22.20
C CYS A 51 -7.21 11.17 -21.87
N ASN A 52 -6.44 10.62 -22.80
CA ASN A 52 -4.99 10.47 -22.66
C ASN A 52 -4.27 11.77 -23.05
N PRO A 53 -3.64 12.51 -22.11
CA PRO A 53 -2.90 13.72 -22.42
C PRO A 53 -1.62 13.38 -23.20
N GLY A 54 -1.29 14.16 -24.22
CA GLY A 54 -0.09 13.98 -25.04
C GLY A 54 -0.25 13.02 -26.22
N GLN A 55 -1.44 12.42 -26.40
CA GLN A 55 -1.79 11.74 -27.64
C GLN A 55 -2.33 12.77 -28.63
N THR A 56 -1.52 13.09 -29.64
CA THR A 56 -1.92 14.01 -30.71
C THR A 56 -2.83 13.26 -31.68
N VAL A 57 -4.05 13.75 -31.83
CA VAL A 57 -4.99 13.26 -32.83
C VAL A 57 -4.53 13.78 -34.20
N GLN A 58 -4.54 12.93 -35.23
CA GLN A 58 -4.26 13.35 -36.60
C GLN A 58 -5.18 14.49 -37.01
N THR A 59 -4.61 15.56 -37.57
CA THR A 59 -5.35 16.77 -37.97
C THR A 59 -6.40 16.48 -39.05
N ASP A 60 -6.17 15.43 -39.84
CA ASP A 60 -7.03 14.99 -40.94
C ASP A 60 -8.28 14.21 -40.47
N HIS A 61 -8.29 13.78 -39.20
CA HIS A 61 -9.39 13.01 -38.59
C HIS A 61 -9.80 13.57 -37.22
N PRO A 62 -10.40 14.77 -37.18
CA PRO A 62 -10.82 15.43 -35.94
C PRO A 62 -11.87 14.63 -35.13
N GLU A 63 -12.60 13.72 -35.77
CA GLU A 63 -13.58 12.83 -35.15
C GLU A 63 -12.98 11.90 -34.07
N TYR A 64 -11.70 11.55 -34.21
CA TYR A 64 -10.99 10.69 -33.24
C TYR A 64 -10.77 11.36 -31.89
N ARG A 65 -11.07 12.66 -31.78
CA ARG A 65 -11.01 13.41 -30.53
C ARG A 65 -12.10 13.03 -29.53
N GLY A 66 -13.25 12.50 -29.96
CA GLY A 66 -14.30 11.96 -29.08
C GLY A 66 -14.76 12.84 -27.90
N GLY A 67 -14.59 14.17 -27.97
CA GLY A 67 -14.92 15.13 -26.90
C GLY A 67 -13.75 15.58 -26.01
N CYS A 68 -12.55 15.04 -26.21
CA CYS A 68 -11.33 15.42 -25.47
C CYS A 68 -10.75 16.78 -25.94
N GLN A 69 -10.32 17.61 -25.00
CA GLN A 69 -9.77 18.95 -25.28
C GLN A 69 -8.26 18.90 -25.60
N GLY A 70 -7.76 19.86 -26.40
CA GLY A 70 -6.31 20.08 -26.61
C GLY A 70 -5.56 18.95 -27.34
N ASN A 71 -4.37 18.56 -26.85
CA ASN A 71 -3.59 17.45 -27.43
C ASN A 71 -3.90 16.13 -26.71
N SER A 72 -5.17 15.74 -26.71
CA SER A 72 -5.65 14.56 -25.99
C SER A 72 -6.61 13.76 -26.86
N SER A 73 -6.46 12.43 -26.84
CA SER A 73 -7.32 11.46 -27.54
C SER A 73 -8.13 10.67 -26.50
N PRO A 74 -9.36 10.21 -26.82
CA PRO A 74 -10.12 9.31 -25.96
C PRO A 74 -9.31 8.06 -25.66
N ASP A 75 -9.32 7.63 -24.39
CA ASP A 75 -8.72 6.37 -24.00
C ASP A 75 -9.71 5.21 -24.27
N PRO A 76 -9.42 4.29 -25.20
CA PRO A 76 -10.29 3.13 -25.45
C PRO A 76 -10.35 2.18 -24.25
N THR A 77 -9.40 2.25 -23.31
CA THR A 77 -9.43 1.42 -22.10
C THR A 77 -10.23 2.02 -20.95
N HIS A 78 -10.65 3.29 -21.05
CA HIS A 78 -11.47 3.95 -20.05
C HIS A 78 -12.90 3.39 -20.02
N ARG A 79 -13.34 2.94 -18.84
CA ARG A 79 -14.70 2.47 -18.56
C ARG A 79 -15.36 3.39 -17.53
N PRO A 80 -16.37 4.20 -17.90
CA PRO A 80 -16.88 5.29 -17.08
C PRO A 80 -17.46 4.87 -15.72
N VAL A 81 -17.94 3.63 -15.58
CA VAL A 81 -18.43 3.10 -14.30
C VAL A 81 -17.30 2.58 -13.42
N ILE A 82 -16.33 1.88 -14.02
CA ILE A 82 -15.32 1.11 -13.29
C ILE A 82 -14.11 1.98 -12.95
N ASP A 83 -13.73 2.89 -13.84
CA ASP A 83 -12.57 3.77 -13.65
C ASP A 83 -12.94 5.12 -12.99
N SER A 84 -14.20 5.28 -12.57
CA SER A 84 -14.63 6.39 -11.73
C SER A 84 -14.05 6.26 -10.31
N ALA A 85 -13.92 7.39 -9.60
CA ALA A 85 -13.42 7.40 -8.22
C ALA A 85 -14.22 6.43 -7.33
N GLY A 86 -13.54 5.38 -6.84
CA GLY A 86 -14.13 4.32 -6.01
C GLY A 86 -14.71 3.12 -6.79
N GLY A 87 -14.76 3.16 -8.12
CA GLY A 87 -15.21 2.05 -8.97
C GLY A 87 -14.22 0.89 -9.05
N ARG A 88 -12.92 1.17 -8.89
CA ARG A 88 -11.86 0.18 -8.70
C ARG A 88 -11.11 0.43 -7.40
N PHE A 89 -11.21 -0.53 -6.51
CA PHE A 89 -10.49 -0.55 -5.26
C PHE A 89 -9.76 -1.88 -5.10
N ARG A 90 -8.56 -1.83 -4.55
CA ARG A 90 -7.86 -3.01 -4.03
C ARG A 90 -7.46 -2.70 -2.60
N SER A 91 -7.88 -3.58 -1.69
CA SER A 91 -7.40 -3.61 -0.31
C SER A 91 -6.48 -4.81 -0.19
N THR A 92 -5.29 -4.59 0.35
CA THR A 92 -4.39 -5.66 0.77
C THR A 92 -4.25 -5.55 2.28
N ASN A 93 -4.25 -6.68 2.98
CA ASN A 93 -4.14 -6.71 4.42
C ASN A 93 -2.98 -7.61 4.78
N ASP A 94 -1.98 -7.04 5.46
CA ASP A 94 -0.83 -7.78 5.94
C ASP A 94 -0.85 -7.78 7.47
N ILE A 95 -0.79 -8.98 8.04
CA ILE A 95 -0.71 -9.19 9.49
C ILE A 95 0.62 -9.87 9.77
N THR A 96 1.42 -9.24 10.63
CA THR A 96 2.70 -9.75 11.10
C THR A 96 2.63 -10.01 12.59
N TRP A 97 3.05 -11.20 12.99
CA TRP A 97 3.28 -11.59 14.38
C TRP A 97 4.76 -11.88 14.57
N ASP A 98 5.36 -11.24 15.55
CA ASP A 98 6.75 -11.49 15.96
C ASP A 98 6.73 -12.03 17.39
N PHE A 99 7.40 -13.16 17.61
CA PHE A 99 7.57 -13.77 18.92
C PHE A 99 9.07 -13.91 19.19
N TYR A 100 9.52 -13.33 20.28
CA TYR A 100 10.93 -13.38 20.66
C TYR A 100 11.12 -13.78 22.11
N ALA A 101 12.18 -14.54 22.35
CA ALA A 101 12.64 -14.94 23.66
C ALA A 101 14.13 -14.63 23.79
N ALA A 102 14.53 -14.08 24.94
CA ALA A 102 15.92 -13.77 25.23
C ALA A 102 16.29 -14.23 26.64
N ILE A 103 17.53 -14.72 26.76
CA ILE A 103 18.15 -15.09 28.03
C ILE A 103 19.39 -14.24 28.17
N ALA A 104 19.47 -13.48 29.27
CA ALA A 104 20.67 -12.72 29.61
C ALA A 104 21.33 -13.35 30.84
N LEU A 105 22.59 -13.74 30.67
CA LEU A 105 23.47 -14.17 31.75
C LEU A 105 24.55 -13.10 31.96
N THR A 106 24.66 -12.56 33.16
CA THR A 106 25.74 -11.59 33.50
C THR A 106 26.74 -12.23 34.45
N PRO A 107 27.78 -12.92 33.95
CA PRO A 107 28.76 -13.56 34.83
C PRO A 107 29.58 -12.49 35.58
N ARG A 108 29.74 -12.65 36.89
CA ARG A 108 30.78 -11.95 37.65
C ARG A 108 32.08 -12.74 37.52
N ILE A 109 33.00 -12.22 36.72
CA ILE A 109 34.39 -12.68 36.73
C ILE A 109 35.06 -11.90 37.86
N TRP A 110 35.54 -12.62 38.87
CA TRP A 110 36.33 -12.08 39.98
C TRP A 110 37.80 -12.04 39.59
#